data_AF-A0A9W4T2L8-F1
#
_entry.id   AF-A0A9W4T2L8-F1
#
_cell.length_a   1.000
_cell.length_b   1.000
_cell.length_c   1.000
_cell.angle_alpha   90.00
_cell.angle_beta   90.00
_cell.angle_gamma   90.00
#
_symmetry.space_group_name_H-M   'P 1'
#
loop_
_entity.id
_entity.type
_entity.pdbx_description
1 polymer ?
#
loop_
_entity_poly.entity_id
_entity_poly.type
_entity_poly.pdbx_seq_one_letter_code
_entity_poly.pdbx_strand_id
1 'polypeptide(L)'
;MVNAQEYIENNFPKDVIEVNAANKDLEGHLDLSKYPNLTKVNIGINNQLTGLKLAHSNQIVWMSIYGTRIDDFSFLACMLNIQTVYLSQSGEKIGDGPGNAYIAKAIRESCQENYKFQNSLRQSNQTQLDQERKKNSDNSQRIKELEQHQIKELYNITFSNSTYNFTNLKNDIIRLKFQELAPQVRNENANLVQLIFEAKNKAGNLSSIVNLILETQKQIIQNSVKQEKLSSQIEACQTILASSLAKEELQILLNKQIEVLELEKHLESIQRLINEH
;
A
#
# COMPACT_ATOMS: atom_id res chain seq x y z
N MET A 1 28.60 0.00 54.53
CA MET A 1 28.08 -0.46 53.24
C MET A 1 26.85 0.35 52.89
N VAL A 2 26.76 0.78 51.64
CA VAL A 2 25.68 1.62 51.12
C VAL A 2 24.98 0.87 50.00
N ASN A 3 23.64 0.80 50.03
CA ASN A 3 22.89 0.19 48.94
C ASN A 3 23.18 0.91 47.61
N ALA A 4 23.67 0.18 46.60
CA ALA A 4 24.13 0.77 45.35
C ALA A 4 23.01 1.52 44.59
N GLN A 5 21.81 0.94 44.55
CA GLN A 5 20.69 1.52 43.81
C GLN A 5 20.20 2.81 44.47
N GLU A 6 19.99 2.79 45.78
CA GLU A 6 19.57 3.96 46.55
C GLU A 6 20.59 5.09 46.44
N TYR A 7 21.89 4.79 46.54
CA TYR A 7 22.93 5.79 46.34
C TYR A 7 22.83 6.44 44.97
N ILE A 8 22.69 5.65 43.90
CA ILE A 8 22.62 6.20 42.55
C ILE A 8 21.36 7.05 42.33
N GLU A 9 20.20 6.61 42.81
CA GLU A 9 18.94 7.35 42.66
C GLU A 9 18.92 8.66 43.46
N ASN A 10 19.63 8.72 44.59
CA ASN A 10 19.71 9.93 45.41
C ASN A 10 20.77 10.94 44.94
N ASN A 11 21.79 10.50 44.19
CA ASN A 11 22.95 11.34 43.85
C ASN A 11 23.04 11.74 42.37
N PHE A 12 22.28 11.10 41.47
CA PHE A 12 22.37 11.38 40.04
C PHE A 12 20.99 11.59 39.40
N PRO A 13 20.79 12.65 38.60
CA PRO A 13 19.54 12.88 37.87
C PRO A 13 19.42 11.90 36.69
N LYS A 14 18.19 11.69 36.18
CA LYS A 14 17.91 10.67 35.15
C LYS A 14 18.52 10.99 33.77
N ASP A 15 18.81 12.26 33.50
CA ASP A 15 19.43 12.75 32.28
C ASP A 15 20.97 12.80 32.35
N VAL A 16 21.57 12.33 33.44
CA VAL A 16 23.02 12.37 33.65
C VAL A 16 23.79 11.66 32.52
N ILE A 17 24.92 12.26 32.15
CA ILE A 17 25.81 11.78 31.08
C ILE A 17 26.96 10.93 31.64
N GLU A 18 27.34 11.17 32.90
CA GLU A 18 28.42 10.46 33.59
C GLU A 18 28.01 10.09 35.02
N VAL A 19 28.15 8.82 35.38
CA VAL A 19 28.02 8.34 36.76
C VAL A 19 29.41 8.04 37.29
N ASN A 20 29.81 8.74 38.35
CA ASN A 20 31.04 8.47 39.08
C ASN A 20 30.74 8.16 40.55
N ALA A 21 30.61 6.88 40.85
CA ALA A 21 30.33 6.33 42.17
C ALA A 21 31.46 5.40 42.64
N ALA A 22 32.70 5.71 42.26
CA ALA A 22 33.86 4.94 42.69
C ALA A 22 34.16 5.14 44.19
N ASN A 23 34.59 4.07 44.85
CA ASN A 23 35.00 4.07 46.26
C ASN A 23 33.94 4.65 47.20
N LYS A 24 32.70 4.16 47.08
CA LYS A 24 31.55 4.58 47.90
C LYS A 24 31.05 3.49 48.83
N ASP A 25 31.79 2.38 48.94
CA ASP A 25 31.41 1.21 49.73
C ASP A 25 30.03 0.66 49.30
N LEU A 26 29.78 0.65 48.00
CA LEU A 26 28.51 0.20 47.41
C LEU A 26 28.38 -1.32 47.46
N GLU A 27 27.17 -1.79 47.75
CA GLU A 27 26.83 -3.21 47.79
C GLU A 27 25.63 -3.57 46.91
N GLY A 28 25.55 -4.85 46.55
CA GLY A 28 24.39 -5.44 45.88
C GLY A 28 24.43 -5.30 44.35
N HIS A 29 23.24 -5.22 43.75
CA HIS A 29 23.07 -5.09 42.31
C HIS A 29 22.71 -3.64 41.96
N LEU A 30 23.37 -3.09 40.94
CA LEU A 30 23.08 -1.77 40.39
C LEU A 30 22.36 -1.86 39.03
N ASP A 31 21.20 -1.20 38.91
CA ASP A 31 20.46 -1.07 37.64
C ASP A 31 20.49 0.37 37.14
N LEU A 32 21.31 0.63 36.12
CA LEU A 32 21.42 1.91 35.43
C LEU A 32 20.53 2.00 34.17
N SER A 33 19.58 1.08 33.95
CA SER A 33 18.68 1.12 32.79
C SER A 33 17.80 2.37 32.72
N LYS A 34 17.62 3.06 33.85
CA LYS A 34 16.88 4.34 33.96
C LYS A 34 17.68 5.57 33.51
N TYR A 35 18.94 5.42 33.09
CA TYR A 35 19.82 6.53 32.70
C TYR A 35 20.23 6.40 31.21
N PRO A 36 19.37 6.79 30.27
CA PRO A 36 19.55 6.51 28.83
C PRO A 36 20.69 7.30 28.17
N ASN A 37 21.13 8.40 28.77
CA ASN A 37 22.14 9.31 28.23
C ASN A 37 23.57 9.02 28.70
N LEU A 38 23.78 7.92 29.45
CA LEU A 38 25.10 7.60 29.99
C LEU A 38 26.11 7.34 28.88
N THR A 39 27.21 8.09 28.94
CA THR A 39 28.39 7.92 28.10
C THR A 39 29.59 7.39 28.90
N LYS A 40 29.62 7.65 30.22
CA LYS A 40 30.70 7.23 31.12
C LYS A 40 30.16 6.65 32.42
N VAL A 41 30.71 5.52 32.84
CA VAL A 41 30.32 4.85 34.09
C VAL A 41 31.56 4.45 34.89
N ASN A 42 31.76 5.06 36.06
CA ASN A 42 32.80 4.69 37.01
C ASN A 42 32.17 4.21 38.32
N ILE A 43 32.15 2.91 38.56
CA ILE A 43 31.66 2.30 39.81
C ILE A 43 32.74 1.43 40.47
N GLY A 44 34.01 1.69 40.15
CA GLY A 44 35.12 0.91 40.65
C GLY A 44 35.35 1.04 42.16
N ILE A 45 36.14 0.12 42.72
CA ILE A 45 36.55 0.08 44.12
C ILE A 45 35.31 -0.03 45.04
N ASN A 46 34.34 -0.85 44.62
CA ASN A 46 33.16 -1.21 45.40
C ASN A 46 33.11 -2.73 45.50
N ASN A 47 33.89 -3.29 46.43
CA ASN A 47 34.16 -4.72 46.52
C ASN A 47 32.96 -5.60 46.92
N GLN A 48 31.82 -5.01 47.29
CA GLN A 48 30.56 -5.72 47.57
C GLN A 48 29.52 -5.57 46.46
N LEU A 49 29.85 -4.87 45.37
CA LEU A 49 28.97 -4.73 44.22
C LEU A 49 29.08 -5.99 43.33
N THR A 50 27.97 -6.70 43.16
CA THR A 50 27.95 -8.04 42.51
C THR A 50 27.24 -8.06 41.17
N GLY A 51 26.40 -7.06 40.86
CA GLY A 51 25.64 -7.01 39.61
C GLY A 51 25.58 -5.62 39.00
N LEU A 52 25.61 -5.57 37.68
CA LEU A 52 25.42 -4.35 36.90
C LEU A 52 24.50 -4.62 35.73
N LYS A 53 23.41 -3.86 35.67
CA LYS A 53 22.51 -3.81 34.52
C LYS A 53 22.55 -2.41 33.95
N LEU A 54 22.61 -2.32 32.63
CA LEU A 54 22.72 -1.06 31.91
C LEU A 54 21.53 -0.95 30.98
N ALA A 55 21.20 0.28 30.59
CA ALA A 55 20.28 0.49 29.48
C ALA A 55 20.89 -0.15 28.22
N HIS A 56 20.07 -0.37 27.19
CA HIS A 56 20.56 -0.55 25.82
C HIS A 56 21.19 0.77 25.31
N SER A 57 22.17 1.30 26.05
CA SER A 57 22.88 2.53 25.73
C SER A 57 24.07 2.17 24.87
N ASN A 58 23.88 2.33 23.57
CA ASN A 58 24.98 2.39 22.63
C ASN A 58 25.84 3.65 22.85
N GLN A 59 25.59 4.50 23.84
CA GLN A 59 26.31 5.77 24.03
C GLN A 59 27.51 5.63 24.98
N ILE A 60 27.62 4.55 25.74
CA ILE A 60 28.72 4.34 26.69
C ILE A 60 30.03 4.15 25.90
N VAL A 61 30.96 5.09 26.08
CA VAL A 61 32.30 5.08 25.47
C VAL A 61 33.38 4.68 26.47
N TRP A 62 33.12 4.82 27.77
CA TRP A 62 34.09 4.51 28.82
C TRP A 62 33.43 3.88 30.03
N MET A 63 34.05 2.85 30.60
CA MET A 63 33.54 2.17 31.79
C MET A 63 34.68 1.71 32.72
N SER A 64 34.46 1.84 34.03
CA SER A 64 35.28 1.19 35.05
C SER A 64 34.42 0.51 36.10
N ILE A 65 34.61 -0.80 36.21
CA ILE A 65 34.07 -1.68 37.25
C ILE A 65 35.20 -2.36 38.04
N TYR A 66 36.41 -1.82 37.94
CA TYR A 66 37.61 -2.35 38.60
C TYR A 66 37.39 -2.49 40.11
N GLY A 67 37.83 -3.58 40.74
CA GLY A 67 37.68 -3.77 42.19
C GLY A 67 36.23 -3.98 42.66
N THR A 68 35.36 -4.47 41.78
CA THR A 68 34.00 -4.96 42.13
C THR A 68 33.97 -6.49 42.18
N ARG A 69 32.84 -7.08 42.54
CA ARG A 69 32.59 -8.53 42.45
C ARG A 69 31.71 -8.91 41.26
N ILE A 70 31.55 -8.03 40.27
CA ILE A 70 30.82 -8.31 39.04
C ILE A 70 31.61 -9.34 38.21
N ASP A 71 30.97 -10.42 37.84
CA ASP A 71 31.52 -11.54 37.06
C ASP A 71 30.75 -11.80 35.74
N ASP A 72 29.49 -11.37 35.64
CA ASP A 72 28.75 -11.32 34.39
C ASP A 72 29.12 -10.07 33.56
N PHE A 73 29.82 -10.28 32.44
CA PHE A 73 30.19 -9.23 31.49
C PHE A 73 29.39 -9.28 30.18
N SER A 74 28.28 -10.05 30.13
CA SER A 74 27.45 -10.20 28.94
C SER A 74 26.93 -8.87 28.38
N PHE A 75 26.73 -7.87 29.23
CA PHE A 75 26.31 -6.53 28.84
C PHE A 75 27.30 -5.84 27.88
N LEU A 76 28.58 -6.23 27.85
CA LEU A 76 29.57 -5.66 26.93
C LEU A 76 29.29 -6.02 25.47
N ALA A 77 28.64 -7.15 25.20
CA ALA A 77 28.31 -7.59 23.85
C ALA A 77 27.37 -6.60 23.13
N CYS A 78 26.60 -5.82 23.90
CA CYS A 78 25.66 -4.83 23.38
C CYS A 78 26.23 -3.41 23.30
N MET A 79 27.49 -3.17 23.70
CA MET A 79 28.08 -1.83 23.73
C MET A 79 28.93 -1.52 22.51
N LEU A 80 28.27 -1.15 21.40
CA LEU A 80 28.96 -0.94 20.12
C LEU A 80 29.96 0.22 20.12
N ASN A 81 29.83 1.19 21.02
CA ASN A 81 30.69 2.39 21.07
C ASN A 81 31.71 2.38 22.22
N ILE A 82 31.84 1.28 22.97
CA ILE A 82 32.76 1.22 24.11
C ILE A 82 34.22 1.27 23.62
N GLN A 83 34.96 2.26 24.09
CA GLN A 83 36.37 2.46 23.71
C GLN A 83 37.30 1.90 24.79
N THR A 84 36.95 2.13 26.07
CA THR A 84 37.76 1.72 27.22
C THR A 84 36.91 1.06 28.29
N VAL A 85 37.36 -0.09 28.79
CA VAL A 85 36.74 -0.81 29.90
C VAL A 85 37.82 -1.24 30.89
N TYR A 86 37.68 -0.86 32.16
CA TYR A 86 38.46 -1.41 33.27
C TYR A 86 37.62 -2.44 34.01
N LEU A 87 37.96 -3.72 33.85
CA LEU A 87 37.27 -4.83 34.50
C LEU A 87 37.83 -5.10 35.89
N SER A 88 37.04 -5.79 36.74
CA SER A 88 37.51 -6.24 38.05
C SER A 88 38.68 -7.24 37.91
N GLN A 89 39.49 -7.42 38.95
CA GLN A 89 40.51 -8.47 39.03
C GLN A 89 39.91 -9.81 39.50
N SER A 90 38.75 -10.19 38.98
CA SER A 90 38.09 -11.46 39.30
C SER A 90 38.44 -12.51 38.23
N GLY A 91 39.41 -13.36 38.52
CA GLY A 91 39.75 -14.52 37.70
C GLY A 91 41.15 -15.04 38.02
N GLU A 92 41.31 -16.35 38.15
CA GLU A 92 42.62 -16.99 38.08
C GLU A 92 43.34 -16.53 36.81
N LYS A 93 44.68 -16.46 36.86
CA LYS A 93 45.48 -16.12 35.68
C LYS A 93 45.12 -17.09 34.54
N ILE A 94 44.67 -16.56 33.40
CA ILE A 94 44.53 -17.34 32.17
C ILE A 94 45.82 -17.06 31.38
N GLY A 95 46.79 -17.98 31.46
CA GLY A 95 48.14 -17.78 30.94
C GLY A 95 48.97 -16.79 31.77
N ASP A 96 49.78 -15.97 31.12
CA ASP A 96 50.71 -15.02 31.77
C ASP A 96 50.05 -13.68 32.18
N GLY A 97 48.74 -13.52 31.92
CA GLY A 97 47.99 -12.29 32.19
C GLY A 97 46.69 -12.51 32.98
N PRO A 98 46.07 -11.43 33.51
CA PRO A 98 44.75 -11.52 34.13
C PRO A 98 43.70 -11.90 33.08
N GLY A 99 42.93 -12.97 33.34
CA GLY A 99 41.97 -13.54 32.36
C GLY A 99 40.96 -12.53 31.78
N ASN A 100 40.65 -11.48 32.53
CA ASN A 100 39.69 -10.45 32.12
C ASN A 100 40.19 -9.55 30.97
N ALA A 101 41.51 -9.36 30.83
CA ALA A 101 42.06 -8.63 29.68
C ALA A 101 41.85 -9.39 28.36
N TYR A 102 41.96 -10.72 28.39
CA TYR A 102 41.70 -11.58 27.23
C TYR A 102 40.22 -11.58 26.85
N ILE A 103 39.32 -11.68 27.83
CA ILE A 103 37.87 -11.64 27.61
C ILE A 103 37.46 -10.28 27.01
N ALA A 104 37.95 -9.16 27.56
CA ALA A 104 37.66 -7.83 27.03
C ALA A 104 38.17 -7.66 25.58
N LYS A 105 39.34 -8.22 25.26
CA LYS A 105 39.89 -8.20 23.89
C LYS A 105 39.03 -9.02 22.93
N ALA A 106 38.66 -10.25 23.31
CA ALA A 106 37.83 -11.12 22.48
C ALA A 106 36.45 -10.53 22.21
N ILE A 107 35.81 -9.93 23.22
CA ILE A 107 34.53 -9.23 23.06
C ILE A 107 34.70 -8.05 22.09
N ARG A 108 35.75 -7.24 22.24
CA ARG A 108 36.02 -6.10 21.36
C ARG A 108 36.20 -6.54 19.91
N GLU A 109 36.99 -7.58 19.67
CA GLU A 109 37.24 -8.12 18.32
C GLU A 109 35.93 -8.62 17.69
N SER A 110 35.13 -9.38 18.43
CA SER A 110 33.82 -9.86 17.96
C SER A 110 32.84 -8.72 17.64
N CYS A 111 32.77 -7.69 18.49
CA CYS A 111 31.94 -6.51 18.23
C CYS A 111 32.40 -5.76 16.97
N GLN A 112 33.72 -5.61 16.77
CA GLN A 112 34.26 -4.94 15.59
C GLN A 112 33.97 -5.70 14.29
N GLU A 113 34.10 -7.03 14.30
CA GLU A 113 33.76 -7.87 13.15
C GLU A 113 32.27 -7.82 12.82
N ASN A 114 31.41 -7.90 13.84
CA ASN A 114 29.96 -7.78 13.65
C ASN A 114 29.59 -6.40 13.07
N TYR A 115 30.19 -5.32 13.59
CA TYR A 115 29.96 -3.97 13.05
C TYR A 115 30.38 -3.85 11.57
N LYS A 116 31.55 -4.39 11.20
CA LYS A 116 32.01 -4.44 9.80
C LYS A 116 31.04 -5.21 8.92
N PHE A 117 30.62 -6.40 9.37
CA PHE A 117 29.66 -7.24 8.65
C PHE A 117 28.33 -6.51 8.43
N GLN A 118 27.77 -5.91 9.47
CA GLN A 118 26.51 -5.15 9.39
C GLN A 118 26.60 -3.98 8.41
N ASN A 119 27.72 -3.25 8.41
CA ASN A 119 27.91 -2.15 7.46
C ASN A 119 28.04 -2.62 6.02
N SER A 120 28.79 -3.70 5.77
CA SER A 120 28.88 -4.31 4.44
C SER A 120 27.52 -4.80 3.94
N LEU A 121 26.72 -5.40 4.82
CA LEU A 121 25.37 -5.85 4.50
C LEU A 121 24.44 -4.67 4.16
N ARG A 122 24.49 -3.59 4.94
CA ARG A 122 23.73 -2.35 4.66
C ARG A 122 24.10 -1.74 3.31
N GLN A 123 25.39 -1.65 2.99
CA GLN A 123 25.87 -1.12 1.72
C GLN A 123 25.44 -1.97 0.52
N SER A 124 25.52 -3.30 0.66
CA SER A 124 25.06 -4.24 -0.37
C SER A 124 23.56 -4.08 -0.64
N ASN A 125 22.74 -4.07 0.42
CA ASN A 125 21.29 -3.91 0.30
C ASN A 125 20.90 -2.56 -0.32
N GLN A 126 21.58 -1.48 0.07
CA GLN A 126 21.35 -0.15 -0.51
C GLN A 126 21.67 -0.13 -2.01
N THR A 127 22.80 -0.74 -2.39
CA THR A 127 23.22 -0.82 -3.80
C THR A 127 22.20 -1.61 -4.65
N GLN A 128 21.70 -2.73 -4.13
CA GLN A 128 20.66 -3.51 -4.82
C GLN A 128 19.36 -2.71 -4.97
N LEU A 129 18.93 -2.02 -3.92
CA LEU A 129 17.73 -1.19 -3.95
C LEU A 129 17.85 -0.07 -5.01
N ASP A 130 19.02 0.57 -5.10
CA ASP A 130 19.25 1.64 -6.07
C ASP A 130 19.30 1.11 -7.52
N GLN A 131 19.84 -0.09 -7.73
CA GLN A 131 19.80 -0.78 -9.03
C GLN A 131 18.36 -1.11 -9.46
N GLU A 132 17.55 -1.65 -8.55
CA GLU A 132 16.14 -1.95 -8.83
C GLU A 132 15.33 -0.69 -9.12
N ARG A 133 15.53 0.38 -8.35
CA ARG A 133 14.88 1.68 -8.60
C ARG A 133 15.21 2.22 -9.98
N LYS A 134 16.49 2.16 -10.38
CA LYS A 134 16.92 2.58 -11.71
C LYS A 134 16.28 1.73 -12.81
N LYS A 135 16.32 0.40 -12.68
CA LYS A 135 15.72 -0.53 -13.63
C LYS A 135 14.21 -0.29 -13.79
N ASN A 136 13.50 -0.04 -12.70
CA ASN A 136 12.06 0.27 -12.73
C ASN A 136 11.77 1.61 -13.41
N SER A 137 12.59 2.63 -13.15
CA SER A 137 12.49 3.93 -13.84
C SER A 137 12.69 3.77 -15.36
N ASP A 138 13.73 3.05 -15.78
CA ASP A 138 14.03 2.81 -17.19
C ASP A 138 12.89 2.02 -17.87
N ASN A 139 12.35 1.00 -17.20
CA ASN A 139 11.22 0.23 -17.72
C ASN A 139 9.95 1.08 -17.86
N SER A 140 9.64 1.95 -16.89
CA SER A 140 8.49 2.85 -16.95
C SER A 140 8.59 3.80 -18.14
N GLN A 141 9.80 4.31 -18.42
CA GLN A 141 10.06 5.18 -19.56
C GLN A 141 9.86 4.43 -20.88
N ARG A 142 10.39 3.20 -21.01
CA ARG A 142 10.22 2.37 -22.21
C ARG A 142 8.75 2.04 -22.49
N ILE A 143 7.95 1.78 -21.46
CA ILE A 143 6.52 1.52 -21.61
C ILE A 143 5.81 2.75 -22.20
N LYS A 144 6.09 3.95 -21.66
CA LYS A 144 5.51 5.20 -22.19
C LYS A 144 5.88 5.44 -23.65
N GLU A 145 7.13 5.16 -24.02
CA GLU A 145 7.61 5.31 -25.39
C GLU A 145 6.92 4.31 -26.34
N LEU A 146 6.73 3.06 -25.91
CA LEU A 146 6.00 2.05 -26.68
C LEU A 146 4.53 2.41 -26.88
N GLU A 147 3.84 2.85 -25.81
CA GLU A 147 2.45 3.30 -25.89
C GLU A 147 2.31 4.49 -26.85
N GLN A 148 3.20 5.48 -26.75
CA GLN A 148 3.21 6.62 -27.67
C GLN A 148 3.48 6.20 -29.12
N HIS A 149 4.38 5.24 -29.35
CA HIS A 149 4.67 4.72 -30.68
C HIS A 149 3.44 4.04 -31.29
N GLN A 150 2.79 3.13 -30.55
CA GLN A 150 1.60 2.42 -31.02
C GLN A 150 0.44 3.36 -31.35
N ILE A 151 0.20 4.38 -30.52
CA ILE A 151 -0.86 5.37 -30.79
C ILE A 151 -0.49 6.24 -32.01
N LYS A 152 0.80 6.55 -32.18
CA LYS A 152 1.28 7.28 -33.37
C LYS A 152 1.14 6.45 -34.65
N GLU A 153 1.37 5.14 -34.61
CA GLU A 153 1.10 4.26 -35.76
C GLU A 153 -0.38 4.26 -36.14
N LEU A 154 -1.28 4.12 -35.16
CA LEU A 154 -2.73 4.20 -35.39
C LEU A 154 -3.15 5.54 -36.01
N TYR A 155 -2.55 6.63 -35.54
CA TYR A 155 -2.77 7.96 -36.11
C TYR A 155 -2.31 8.06 -37.56
N ASN A 156 -1.11 7.56 -37.88
CA ASN A 156 -0.57 7.64 -39.24
C ASN A 156 -1.40 6.82 -40.24
N ILE A 157 -2.02 5.72 -39.80
CA ILE A 157 -2.97 4.94 -40.60
C ILE A 157 -4.24 5.74 -40.91
N THR A 158 -4.73 6.52 -39.94
CA THR A 158 -5.98 7.27 -40.07
C THR A 158 -5.79 8.63 -40.75
N PHE A 159 -4.63 9.27 -40.60
CA PHE A 159 -4.32 10.62 -41.11
C PHE A 159 -2.97 10.67 -41.82
N SER A 160 -2.93 10.22 -43.06
CA SER A 160 -1.73 10.34 -43.90
C SER A 160 -1.33 11.82 -44.04
N ASN A 161 -0.05 12.13 -43.78
CA ASN A 161 0.56 13.47 -43.96
C ASN A 161 0.20 14.55 -42.93
N SER A 162 -0.26 14.17 -41.73
CA SER A 162 -0.48 15.12 -40.63
C SER A 162 0.44 14.83 -39.43
N THR A 163 0.74 15.85 -38.64
CA THR A 163 1.55 15.68 -37.43
C THR A 163 0.70 15.09 -36.32
N TYR A 164 1.20 14.05 -35.65
CA TYR A 164 0.50 13.38 -34.55
C TYR A 164 -0.05 14.36 -33.52
N ASN A 165 -1.37 14.31 -33.33
CA ASN A 165 -2.07 15.06 -32.29
C ASN A 165 -3.14 14.16 -31.67
N PHE A 166 -2.91 13.76 -30.41
CA PHE A 166 -3.81 12.86 -29.68
C PHE A 166 -5.22 13.44 -29.51
N THR A 167 -5.34 14.75 -29.31
CA THR A 167 -6.64 15.43 -29.21
C THR A 167 -7.42 15.31 -30.52
N ASN A 168 -6.76 15.51 -31.65
CA ASN A 168 -7.38 15.33 -32.97
C ASN A 168 -7.81 13.88 -33.18
N LEU A 169 -6.92 12.91 -32.87
CA LEU A 169 -7.25 11.48 -32.94
C LEU A 169 -8.49 11.12 -32.10
N LYS A 170 -8.53 11.59 -30.85
CA LYS A 170 -9.66 11.37 -29.93
C LYS A 170 -10.95 11.92 -30.51
N ASN A 171 -10.93 13.17 -31.00
CA ASN A 171 -12.10 13.82 -31.58
C ASN A 171 -12.59 13.12 -32.84
N ASP A 172 -11.67 12.68 -33.71
CA ASP A 172 -12.05 11.97 -34.93
C ASP A 172 -12.59 10.56 -34.63
N ILE A 173 -12.06 9.84 -33.64
CA ILE A 173 -12.64 8.57 -33.17
C ILE A 173 -14.06 8.77 -32.65
N ILE A 174 -14.30 9.83 -31.86
CA ILE A 174 -15.65 10.18 -31.36
C ILE A 174 -16.58 10.47 -32.54
N ARG A 175 -16.13 11.27 -33.52
CA ARG A 175 -16.89 11.60 -34.73
C ARG A 175 -17.24 10.34 -35.52
N LEU A 176 -16.28 9.45 -35.76
CA LEU A 176 -16.49 8.21 -36.52
C LEU A 176 -17.49 7.29 -35.82
N LYS A 177 -17.34 7.09 -34.50
CA LYS A 177 -18.30 6.31 -33.71
C LYS A 177 -19.70 6.89 -33.78
N PHE A 178 -19.84 8.22 -33.69
CA PHE A 178 -21.14 8.88 -33.82
C PHE A 178 -21.74 8.68 -35.22
N GLN A 179 -20.93 8.85 -36.27
CA GLN A 179 -21.35 8.69 -37.67
C GLN A 179 -21.79 7.26 -37.99
N GLU A 180 -21.19 6.25 -37.34
CA GLU A 180 -21.56 4.85 -37.52
C GLU A 180 -22.81 4.47 -36.68
N LEU A 181 -22.87 4.90 -35.42
CA LEU A 181 -23.95 4.51 -34.51
C LEU A 181 -25.28 5.25 -34.79
N ALA A 182 -25.23 6.54 -35.19
CA ALA A 182 -26.45 7.32 -35.36
C ALA A 182 -27.39 6.77 -36.47
N PRO A 183 -26.90 6.33 -37.65
CA PRO A 183 -27.74 5.65 -38.64
C PRO A 183 -28.30 4.32 -38.13
N GLN A 184 -27.53 3.54 -37.37
CA GLN A 184 -27.98 2.27 -36.79
C GLN A 184 -29.16 2.51 -35.83
N VAL A 185 -29.02 3.45 -34.89
CA VAL A 185 -30.10 3.84 -33.96
C VAL A 185 -31.36 4.27 -34.73
N ARG A 186 -31.21 5.07 -35.79
CA ARG A 186 -32.36 5.50 -36.61
C ARG A 186 -33.06 4.33 -37.29
N ASN A 187 -32.29 3.41 -37.89
CA ASN A 187 -32.85 2.25 -38.56
C ASN A 187 -33.56 1.31 -37.58
N GLU A 188 -32.94 1.03 -36.43
CA GLU A 188 -33.54 0.15 -35.44
C GLU A 188 -34.76 0.77 -34.76
N ASN A 189 -34.77 2.10 -34.57
CA ASN A 189 -35.95 2.79 -34.09
C ASN A 189 -37.08 2.76 -35.13
N ALA A 190 -36.79 2.90 -36.43
CA ALA A 190 -37.79 2.76 -37.48
C ALA A 190 -38.40 1.34 -37.49
N ASN A 191 -37.56 0.31 -37.33
CA ASN A 191 -38.00 -1.09 -37.19
C ASN A 191 -38.91 -1.27 -35.97
N LEU A 192 -38.52 -0.71 -34.82
CA LEU A 192 -39.33 -0.75 -33.61
C LEU A 192 -40.68 -0.07 -33.79
N VAL A 193 -40.72 1.12 -34.40
CA VAL A 193 -41.98 1.84 -34.70
C VAL A 193 -42.92 0.99 -35.57
N GLN A 194 -42.37 0.30 -36.58
CA GLN A 194 -43.15 -0.62 -37.40
C GLN A 194 -43.71 -1.80 -36.59
N LEU A 195 -42.89 -2.45 -35.77
CA LEU A 195 -43.35 -3.55 -34.88
C LEU A 195 -44.43 -3.08 -33.91
N ILE A 196 -44.31 -1.88 -33.35
CA ILE A 196 -45.32 -1.28 -32.48
C ILE A 196 -46.65 -1.10 -33.24
N PHE A 197 -46.58 -0.59 -34.48
CA PHE A 197 -47.76 -0.38 -35.31
C PHE A 197 -48.46 -1.71 -35.64
N GLU A 198 -47.70 -2.72 -36.06
CA GLU A 198 -48.22 -4.06 -36.35
C GLU A 198 -48.85 -4.70 -35.11
N ALA A 199 -48.19 -4.60 -33.95
CA ALA A 199 -48.69 -5.14 -32.69
C ALA A 199 -50.00 -4.45 -32.26
N LYS A 200 -50.08 -3.13 -32.41
CA LYS A 200 -51.31 -2.36 -32.13
C LYS A 200 -52.47 -2.75 -33.02
N ASN A 201 -52.22 -2.92 -34.31
CA ASN A 201 -53.26 -3.31 -35.26
C ASN A 201 -53.80 -4.71 -34.95
N LYS A 202 -52.92 -5.66 -34.60
CA LYS A 202 -53.32 -7.01 -34.16
C LYS A 202 -54.08 -7.00 -32.84
N ALA A 203 -53.65 -6.17 -31.88
CA ALA A 203 -54.30 -6.02 -30.59
C ALA A 203 -55.70 -5.37 -30.66
N GLY A 204 -56.01 -4.62 -31.73
CA GLY A 204 -57.31 -4.00 -31.93
C GLY A 204 -57.73 -3.08 -30.78
N ASN A 205 -58.79 -3.44 -30.06
CA ASN A 205 -59.28 -2.70 -28.89
C ASN A 205 -58.30 -2.70 -27.70
N LEU A 206 -57.29 -3.58 -27.70
CA LEU A 206 -56.26 -3.66 -26.68
C LEU A 206 -54.99 -2.85 -27.03
N SER A 207 -55.00 -1.99 -28.06
CA SER A 207 -53.81 -1.21 -28.47
C SER A 207 -53.25 -0.31 -27.35
N SER A 208 -54.08 0.12 -26.42
CA SER A 208 -53.67 0.88 -25.23
C SER A 208 -52.82 0.04 -24.27
N ILE A 209 -53.09 -1.28 -24.18
CA ILE A 209 -52.30 -2.22 -23.37
C ILE A 209 -50.91 -2.43 -23.99
N VAL A 210 -50.80 -2.42 -25.32
CA VAL A 210 -49.49 -2.45 -26.01
C VAL A 210 -48.65 -1.21 -25.66
N ASN A 211 -49.25 -0.02 -25.57
CA ASN A 211 -48.52 1.16 -25.10
C ASN A 211 -48.08 1.01 -23.63
N LEU A 212 -48.97 0.48 -22.79
CA LEU A 212 -48.71 0.33 -21.36
C LEU A 212 -47.54 -0.61 -21.09
N ILE A 213 -47.48 -1.77 -21.76
CA ILE A 213 -46.38 -2.72 -21.59
C ILE A 213 -45.04 -2.13 -22.05
N LEU A 214 -45.01 -1.40 -23.17
CA LEU A 214 -43.82 -0.73 -23.68
C LEU A 214 -43.32 0.38 -22.74
N GLU A 215 -44.24 1.18 -22.19
CA GLU A 215 -43.87 2.23 -21.24
C GLU A 215 -43.37 1.64 -19.91
N THR A 216 -44.00 0.56 -19.45
CA THR A 216 -43.58 -0.18 -18.24
C THR A 216 -42.17 -0.77 -18.44
N GLN A 217 -41.91 -1.40 -19.58
CA GLN A 217 -40.60 -1.93 -19.95
C GLN A 217 -39.53 -0.82 -20.01
N LYS A 218 -39.85 0.32 -20.62
CA LYS A 218 -38.96 1.49 -20.64
C LYS A 218 -38.60 1.96 -19.23
N GLN A 219 -39.58 2.03 -18.33
CA GLN A 219 -39.35 2.40 -16.93
C GLN A 219 -38.44 1.41 -16.20
N ILE A 220 -38.59 0.10 -16.45
CA ILE A 220 -37.68 -0.92 -15.89
C ILE A 220 -36.24 -0.69 -16.35
N ILE A 221 -36.05 -0.43 -17.64
CA ILE A 221 -34.72 -0.24 -18.24
C ILE A 221 -34.06 1.07 -17.75
N GLN A 222 -34.87 2.07 -17.38
CA GLN A 222 -34.39 3.36 -16.90
C GLN A 222 -34.24 3.43 -15.37
N ASN A 223 -35.04 2.68 -14.59
CA ASN A 223 -35.10 2.78 -13.13
C ASN A 223 -35.03 1.39 -12.45
N SER A 224 -33.90 1.05 -11.83
CA SER A 224 -33.66 -0.25 -11.18
C SER A 224 -34.43 -0.49 -9.87
N VAL A 225 -35.00 0.54 -9.25
CA VAL A 225 -35.50 0.48 -7.85
C VAL A 225 -36.89 -0.17 -7.73
N LYS A 226 -37.67 -0.33 -8.81
CA LYS A 226 -39.05 -0.85 -8.78
C LYS A 226 -39.29 -2.10 -9.64
N GLN A 227 -38.23 -2.85 -9.91
CA GLN A 227 -38.23 -3.91 -10.92
C GLN A 227 -39.28 -4.99 -10.68
N GLU A 228 -39.45 -5.48 -9.45
CA GLU A 228 -40.39 -6.58 -9.13
C GLU A 228 -41.87 -6.20 -9.38
N LYS A 229 -42.27 -4.99 -8.96
CA LYS A 229 -43.63 -4.48 -9.19
C LYS A 229 -43.90 -4.21 -10.68
N LEU A 230 -42.92 -3.70 -11.41
CA LEU A 230 -43.08 -3.43 -12.84
C LEU A 230 -43.07 -4.74 -13.67
N SER A 231 -42.29 -5.74 -13.28
CA SER A 231 -42.28 -7.06 -13.93
C SER A 231 -43.63 -7.76 -13.83
N SER A 232 -44.26 -7.76 -12.64
CA SER A 232 -45.62 -8.32 -12.48
C SER A 232 -46.67 -7.56 -13.30
N GLN A 233 -46.51 -6.26 -13.54
CA GLN A 233 -47.38 -5.49 -14.45
C GLN A 233 -47.19 -5.91 -15.92
N ILE A 234 -45.96 -6.21 -16.32
CA ILE A 234 -45.66 -6.75 -17.66
C ILE A 234 -46.35 -8.11 -17.83
N GLU A 235 -46.21 -9.03 -16.86
CA GLU A 235 -46.86 -10.35 -16.91
C GLU A 235 -48.40 -10.25 -17.02
N ALA A 236 -49.01 -9.31 -16.30
CA ALA A 236 -50.44 -9.05 -16.40
C ALA A 236 -50.83 -8.54 -17.80
N CYS A 237 -50.07 -7.61 -18.37
CA CYS A 237 -50.29 -7.11 -19.73
C CYS A 237 -50.10 -8.22 -20.77
N GLN A 238 -49.08 -9.07 -20.63
CA GLN A 238 -48.85 -10.23 -21.49
C GLN A 238 -50.03 -11.19 -21.45
N THR A 239 -50.58 -11.46 -20.26
CA THR A 239 -51.76 -12.32 -20.09
C THR A 239 -52.98 -11.74 -20.81
N ILE A 240 -53.21 -10.43 -20.73
CA ILE A 240 -54.33 -9.74 -21.40
C ILE A 240 -54.16 -9.78 -22.93
N LEU A 241 -52.93 -9.63 -23.44
CA LEU A 241 -52.64 -9.60 -24.86
C LEU A 241 -52.60 -11.00 -25.51
N ALA A 242 -52.51 -12.07 -24.72
CA ALA A 242 -52.35 -13.45 -25.20
C ALA A 242 -53.45 -13.93 -26.15
N SER A 243 -54.65 -13.34 -26.10
CA SER A 243 -55.74 -13.65 -27.04
C SER A 243 -55.61 -12.95 -28.40
N SER A 244 -54.70 -12.00 -28.55
CA SER A 244 -54.58 -11.10 -29.72
C SER A 244 -53.19 -11.05 -30.34
N LEU A 245 -52.15 -11.38 -29.57
CA LEU A 245 -50.75 -11.36 -29.97
C LEU A 245 -50.10 -12.67 -29.55
N ALA A 246 -49.33 -13.29 -30.44
CA ALA A 246 -48.55 -14.46 -30.07
C ALA A 246 -47.46 -14.05 -29.08
N LYS A 247 -47.12 -14.96 -28.15
CA LYS A 247 -46.11 -14.70 -27.12
C LYS A 247 -44.76 -14.35 -27.75
N GLU A 248 -44.42 -15.00 -28.86
CA GLU A 248 -43.21 -14.79 -29.63
C GLU A 248 -43.16 -13.37 -30.23
N GLU A 249 -44.27 -12.88 -30.79
CA GLU A 249 -44.37 -11.53 -31.37
C GLU A 249 -44.16 -10.46 -30.30
N LEU A 250 -44.79 -10.65 -29.14
CA LEU A 250 -44.64 -9.74 -28.00
C LEU A 250 -43.21 -9.76 -27.46
N GLN A 251 -42.57 -10.93 -27.39
CA GLN A 251 -41.18 -11.03 -26.97
C GLN A 251 -40.22 -10.37 -27.96
N ILE A 252 -40.45 -10.53 -29.27
CA ILE A 252 -39.67 -9.84 -30.31
C ILE A 252 -39.78 -8.33 -30.13
N LEU A 253 -40.99 -7.81 -29.91
CA LEU A 253 -41.22 -6.39 -29.69
C LEU A 253 -40.48 -5.87 -28.44
N LEU A 254 -40.59 -6.57 -27.31
CA LEU A 254 -39.93 -6.17 -26.05
C LEU A 254 -38.40 -6.24 -26.15
N ASN A 255 -37.87 -7.29 -26.77
CA ASN A 255 -36.43 -7.41 -27.02
C ASN A 255 -35.93 -6.28 -27.91
N LYS A 256 -36.67 -5.94 -28.96
CA LYS A 256 -36.28 -4.85 -29.86
C LYS A 256 -36.28 -3.50 -29.16
N GLN A 257 -37.22 -3.28 -28.25
CA GLN A 257 -37.25 -2.07 -27.43
C GLN A 257 -36.01 -1.97 -26.52
N ILE A 258 -35.58 -3.07 -25.91
CA ILE A 258 -34.35 -3.10 -25.10
C ILE A 258 -33.14 -2.71 -25.95
N GLU A 259 -32.98 -3.35 -27.11
CA GLU A 259 -31.87 -3.08 -28.04
C GLU A 259 -31.81 -1.61 -28.44
N VAL A 260 -32.93 -1.02 -28.87
CA VAL A 260 -32.99 0.40 -29.26
C VAL A 260 -32.64 1.32 -28.09
N LEU A 261 -33.17 1.07 -26.89
CA LEU A 261 -32.86 1.89 -25.71
C LEU A 261 -31.39 1.82 -25.30
N GLU A 262 -30.73 0.66 -25.46
CA GLU A 262 -29.29 0.53 -25.21
C GLU A 262 -28.46 1.30 -26.24
N LEU A 263 -28.84 1.22 -27.52
CA LEU A 263 -28.17 1.98 -28.58
C LEU A 263 -28.37 3.50 -28.38
N GLU A 264 -29.56 3.95 -27.99
CA GLU A 264 -29.85 5.35 -27.66
C GLU A 264 -28.97 5.84 -26.49
N LYS A 265 -28.88 5.07 -25.41
CA LYS A 265 -27.99 5.40 -24.27
C LYS A 265 -26.53 5.51 -24.70
N HIS A 266 -26.06 4.60 -25.55
CA HIS A 266 -24.70 4.66 -26.07
C HIS A 266 -24.47 5.90 -26.94
N LEU A 267 -25.44 6.25 -27.80
CA LEU A 267 -25.38 7.44 -28.63
C LEU A 267 -25.38 8.73 -27.80
N GLU A 268 -26.22 8.82 -26.76
CA GLU A 268 -26.23 9.95 -25.83
C GLU A 268 -24.88 10.13 -25.12
N SER A 269 -24.25 9.03 -24.70
CA SER A 269 -22.91 9.07 -24.09
C SER A 269 -21.88 9.66 -25.06
N ILE A 270 -21.90 9.23 -26.32
CA ILE A 270 -21.02 9.78 -27.36
C ILE A 270 -21.33 11.27 -27.62
N GLN A 271 -22.60 11.67 -27.64
CA GLN A 271 -22.98 13.08 -27.81
C GLN A 271 -22.47 13.97 -26.68
N ARG A 272 -22.47 13.49 -25.43
CA ARG A 272 -21.88 14.25 -24.30
C ARG A 272 -20.39 14.49 -24.53
N LEU A 273 -19.66 13.47 -24.99
CA LEU A 273 -18.23 13.62 -25.31
C LEU A 273 -17.95 14.62 -26.43
N ILE A 274 -18.91 14.83 -27.36
CA ILE A 274 -18.82 15.85 -28.41
C ILE A 274 -19.05 17.25 -27.82
N ASN A 275 -20.00 17.39 -26.89
CA ASN A 275 -20.40 18.69 -26.34
C ASN A 275 -19.47 19.23 -25.24
N GLU A 276 -18.62 18.38 -24.66
CA GLU A 276 -17.62 18.76 -23.64
C GLU A 276 -16.33 19.36 -24.24
N HIS A 277 -16.24 19.52 -25.56
CA HIS A 277 -15.07 20.02 -26.30
C HIS A 277 -15.46 21.08 -27.34
#